data_AF-A0A7H5AFE4-F1
#
_entry.id   AF-A0A7H5AFE4-F1
#
_cell.length_a   1.000
_cell.length_b   1.000
_cell.length_c   1.000
_cell.angle_alpha   90.00
_cell.angle_beta   90.00
_cell.angle_gamma   90.00
#
_symmetry.space_group_name_H-M   'P 1'
#
loop_
_entity.id
_entity.type
_entity.pdbx_description
1 polymer ?
#
loop_
_entity_poly.entity_id
_entity_poly.type
_entity_poly.pdbx_seq_one_letter_code
_entity_poly.pdbx_strand_id
1 'polypeptide(L)'
;MGAINEIDIAKLVLLPAVLYVAKKIIDWAGKVISSPPAKRKIRFEKVPIETKIEVLNKIAEIANAEIPDTKLSRTHQTVQMKFLYEQIGITLPVWHAHQLIAFIADKNIGSYDVRLMSFLKNPSLYRCEENHFSVDAKKIKNFHIVSGVFWLFSIVIFACAWWTTIQSLLASGGVNSVIAFSLFYFISAIVVTGFILSQVGETWQSARFARLFERWCEEEAEVESGERAVLAASEPEEQMPQQEVFK
;
A
#
# COMPACT_ATOMS: atom_id res chain seq x y z
N MET A 1 2.84 35.53 47.21
CA MET A 1 3.41 34.48 46.33
C MET A 1 2.50 33.27 46.42
N GLY A 2 1.74 32.94 45.37
CA GLY A 2 0.85 31.77 45.39
C GLY A 2 -0.38 31.97 44.52
N ALA A 3 -0.26 31.66 43.23
CA ALA A 3 -1.35 31.46 42.26
C ALA A 3 -0.82 31.28 40.82
N ILE A 4 0.45 31.62 40.55
CA ILE A 4 1.02 31.61 39.20
C ILE A 4 1.55 30.21 38.78
N ASN A 5 1.68 29.24 39.70
CA ASN A 5 2.49 28.04 39.43
C ASN A 5 1.76 26.72 39.10
N GLU A 6 0.46 26.56 39.34
CA GLU A 6 -0.19 25.25 39.07
C GLU A 6 -0.70 25.10 37.64
N ILE A 7 -1.20 26.19 37.04
CA ILE A 7 -1.76 26.17 35.67
C ILE A 7 -0.64 26.02 34.62
N ASP A 8 0.55 26.56 34.89
CA ASP A 8 1.69 26.45 33.97
C ASP A 8 2.35 25.07 34.01
N ILE A 9 2.55 24.45 35.18
CA ILE A 9 3.18 23.12 35.27
C ILE A 9 2.24 22.04 34.72
N ALA A 10 0.94 22.13 35.03
CA ALA A 10 -0.05 21.21 34.48
C ALA A 10 -0.12 21.32 32.95
N LYS A 11 -0.13 22.53 32.37
CA LYS A 11 -0.10 22.71 30.90
C LYS A 11 1.23 22.28 30.27
N LEU A 12 2.36 22.55 30.91
CA LEU A 12 3.70 22.24 30.38
C LEU A 12 4.01 20.73 30.43
N VAL A 13 3.39 19.97 31.33
CA VAL A 13 3.61 18.51 31.46
C VAL A 13 2.45 17.69 30.87
N LEU A 14 1.19 18.10 31.05
CA LEU A 14 0.07 17.41 30.41
C LEU A 14 0.10 17.58 28.90
N LEU A 15 0.45 18.75 28.36
CA LEU A 15 0.40 18.92 26.89
C LEU A 15 1.39 17.97 26.19
N PRO A 16 2.67 17.84 26.61
CA PRO A 16 3.56 16.83 26.06
C PRO A 16 3.12 15.40 26.35
N ALA A 17 2.57 15.11 27.54
CA ALA A 17 2.10 13.77 27.88
C ALA A 17 0.88 13.37 27.04
N VAL A 18 -0.09 14.26 26.85
CA VAL A 18 -1.26 14.07 25.99
C VAL A 18 -0.86 13.97 24.53
N LEU A 19 0.08 14.81 24.06
CA LEU A 19 0.63 14.69 22.70
C LEU A 19 1.41 13.39 22.51
N TYR A 20 2.14 12.93 23.54
CA TYR A 20 2.86 11.66 23.52
C TYR A 20 1.90 10.47 23.52
N VAL A 21 0.84 10.51 24.33
CA VAL A 21 -0.21 9.47 24.35
C VAL A 21 -1.00 9.48 23.05
N ALA A 22 -1.38 10.64 22.53
CA ALA A 22 -2.02 10.78 21.22
C ALA A 22 -1.12 10.22 20.11
N LYS A 23 0.17 10.56 20.12
CA LYS A 23 1.16 9.97 19.20
C LYS A 23 1.24 8.45 19.38
N LYS A 24 1.27 7.94 20.61
CA LYS A 24 1.30 6.49 20.87
C LYS A 24 0.03 5.79 20.41
N ILE A 25 -1.13 6.41 20.54
CA ILE A 25 -2.40 5.90 20.04
C ILE A 25 -2.43 5.96 18.51
N ILE A 26 -1.91 7.02 17.87
CA ILE A 26 -1.76 7.12 16.42
C ILE A 26 -0.77 6.06 15.90
N ASP A 27 0.37 5.88 16.57
CA ASP A 27 1.38 4.88 16.24
C ASP A 27 0.86 3.46 16.49
N TRP A 28 0.06 3.25 17.53
CA TRP A 28 -0.56 1.96 17.87
C TRP A 28 -1.72 1.63 16.92
N ALA A 29 -2.64 2.56 16.67
CA ALA A 29 -3.67 2.42 15.64
C ALA A 29 -3.03 2.18 14.27
N GLY A 30 -1.95 2.91 13.95
CA GLY A 30 -1.15 2.70 12.75
C GLY A 30 -0.39 1.38 12.69
N LYS A 31 -0.22 0.67 13.82
CA LYS A 31 0.35 -0.70 13.92
C LYS A 31 -0.72 -1.80 13.96
N VAL A 32 -1.90 -1.50 14.48
CA VAL A 32 -3.03 -2.44 14.62
C VAL A 32 -3.86 -2.50 13.35
N ILE A 33 -4.00 -1.37 12.65
CA ILE A 33 -4.77 -1.26 11.41
C ILE A 33 -3.96 -1.82 10.23
N SER A 34 -2.64 -1.73 10.30
CA SER A 34 -1.69 -2.28 9.33
C SER A 34 -0.34 -2.45 10.04
N SER A 35 0.51 -3.42 9.70
CA SER A 35 1.96 -3.17 9.90
C SER A 35 2.24 -1.80 9.27
N PRO A 36 2.89 -0.84 9.95
CA PRO A 36 3.09 0.49 9.39
C PRO A 36 3.68 0.26 8.00
N PRO A 37 2.99 0.65 6.92
CA PRO A 37 3.46 0.37 5.57
C PRO A 37 4.86 0.96 5.57
N ALA A 38 5.88 0.12 5.32
CA ALA A 38 7.26 0.56 5.32
C ALA A 38 7.26 1.81 4.44
N LYS A 39 7.42 3.00 5.06
CA LYS A 39 7.22 4.26 4.35
C LYS A 39 8.11 4.16 3.12
N ARG A 40 7.50 4.01 1.94
CA ARG A 40 8.27 3.69 0.74
C ARG A 40 9.34 4.75 0.61
N LYS A 41 10.60 4.34 0.78
CA LYS A 41 11.74 5.26 0.79
C LYS A 41 11.80 6.02 -0.53
N ILE A 42 11.40 5.33 -1.60
CA ILE A 42 11.29 5.85 -2.96
C ILE A 42 9.84 5.75 -3.42
N ARG A 43 9.33 6.83 -4.01
CA ARG A 43 7.97 6.93 -4.52
C ARG A 43 7.98 6.98 -6.03
N PHE A 44 7.31 6.03 -6.67
CA PHE A 44 7.27 5.89 -8.13
C PHE A 44 6.89 7.19 -8.83
N GLU A 45 5.89 7.91 -8.34
CA GLU A 45 5.45 9.19 -8.92
C GLU A 45 6.50 10.32 -8.81
N LYS A 46 7.48 10.19 -7.92
CA LYS A 46 8.52 11.21 -7.69
C LYS A 46 9.84 10.90 -8.38
N VAL A 47 9.98 9.70 -8.95
CA VAL A 47 11.16 9.34 -9.72
C VAL A 47 11.03 9.95 -11.12
N PRO A 48 12.05 10.67 -11.63
CA PRO A 48 12.06 11.21 -12.99
C PRO A 48 11.79 10.13 -14.03
N ILE A 49 11.17 10.50 -15.15
CA ILE A 49 10.80 9.56 -16.21
C ILE A 49 12.07 8.95 -16.83
N GLU A 50 13.10 9.77 -17.00
CA GLU A 50 14.40 9.38 -17.56
C GLU A 50 15.05 8.28 -16.71
N THR A 51 15.02 8.46 -15.38
CA THR A 51 15.51 7.45 -14.43
C THR A 51 14.70 6.16 -14.48
N LYS A 52 13.37 6.25 -14.65
CA LYS A 52 12.53 5.05 -14.80
C LYS A 52 12.90 4.29 -16.07
N ILE A 53 13.05 4.98 -17.19
CA ILE A 53 13.44 4.38 -18.47
C ILE A 53 14.83 3.73 -18.35
N GLU A 54 15.81 4.44 -17.78
CA GLU A 54 17.16 3.90 -17.55
C GLU A 54 17.14 2.62 -16.71
N VAL A 55 16.39 2.62 -15.61
CA VAL A 55 16.26 1.44 -14.74
C VAL A 55 15.58 0.28 -15.48
N LEU A 56 14.49 0.55 -16.22
CA LEU A 56 13.79 -0.49 -16.98
C LEU A 56 14.66 -1.07 -18.09
N ASN A 57 15.49 -0.25 -18.75
CA ASN A 57 16.46 -0.72 -19.75
C ASN A 57 17.50 -1.64 -19.11
N LYS A 58 18.06 -1.27 -17.94
CA LYS A 58 19.00 -2.13 -17.20
C LYS A 58 18.37 -3.46 -16.78
N ILE A 59 17.09 -3.45 -16.40
CA ILE A 59 16.36 -4.68 -16.08
C ILE A 59 16.25 -5.56 -17.34
N ALA A 60 15.92 -4.98 -18.49
CA ALA A 60 15.86 -5.71 -19.75
C ALA A 60 17.23 -6.27 -20.17
N GLU A 61 18.31 -5.53 -19.97
CA GLU A 61 19.68 -6.00 -20.21
C GLU A 61 20.02 -7.19 -19.31
N ILE A 62 19.70 -7.14 -18.01
CA ILE A 62 19.96 -8.24 -17.06
C ILE A 62 19.12 -9.48 -17.40
N ALA A 63 17.86 -9.27 -17.79
CA ALA A 63 16.95 -10.35 -18.15
C ALA A 63 17.37 -11.10 -19.43
N ASN A 64 17.97 -10.37 -20.39
CA ASN A 64 18.45 -10.92 -21.65
C ASN A 64 19.93 -11.32 -21.64
N ALA A 65 20.66 -11.09 -20.54
CA ALA A 65 22.05 -11.45 -20.44
C ALA A 65 22.24 -12.97 -20.48
N GLU A 66 23.19 -13.44 -21.27
CA GLU A 66 23.58 -14.85 -21.33
C GLU A 66 24.47 -15.18 -20.12
N ILE A 67 23.92 -15.90 -19.15
CA ILE A 67 24.58 -16.23 -17.87
C ILE A 67 24.53 -17.73 -17.65
N PRO A 68 25.57 -18.37 -17.06
CA PRO A 68 25.53 -19.79 -16.73
C PRO A 68 24.25 -20.18 -15.99
N ASP A 69 23.55 -21.21 -16.45
CA ASP A 69 22.28 -21.67 -15.86
C ASP A 69 22.50 -22.42 -14.54
N THR A 70 22.98 -21.67 -13.54
CA THR A 70 23.15 -22.13 -12.18
C THR A 70 22.14 -21.44 -11.27
N LYS A 71 21.73 -22.13 -10.21
CA LYS A 71 20.84 -21.55 -9.18
C LYS A 71 21.42 -20.24 -8.61
N LEU A 72 22.74 -20.15 -8.45
CA LEU A 72 23.42 -18.97 -7.93
C LEU A 72 23.30 -17.79 -8.91
N SER A 73 23.55 -18.02 -10.20
CA SER A 73 23.40 -17.01 -11.26
C SER A 73 21.98 -16.45 -11.32
N ARG A 74 20.97 -17.33 -11.34
CA ARG A 74 19.55 -16.92 -11.37
C ARG A 74 19.14 -16.12 -10.14
N THR A 75 19.62 -16.54 -8.96
CA THR A 75 19.37 -15.80 -7.71
C THR A 75 20.00 -14.41 -7.76
N HIS A 76 21.23 -14.31 -8.25
CA HIS A 76 21.94 -13.04 -8.38
C HIS A 76 21.22 -12.09 -9.36
N GLN A 77 20.80 -12.55 -10.53
CA GLN A 77 19.96 -11.78 -11.47
C GLN A 77 18.67 -11.29 -10.81
N THR A 78 17.94 -12.20 -10.14
CA THR A 78 16.67 -11.87 -9.47
C THR A 78 16.88 -10.80 -8.40
N VAL A 79 17.96 -10.89 -7.61
CA VAL A 79 18.29 -9.89 -6.59
C VAL A 79 18.64 -8.54 -7.22
N GLN A 80 19.41 -8.51 -8.31
CA GLN A 80 19.72 -7.27 -9.02
C GLN A 80 18.47 -6.59 -9.57
N MET A 81 17.63 -7.34 -10.27
CA MET A 81 16.35 -6.83 -10.79
C MET A 81 15.44 -6.32 -9.67
N LYS A 82 15.39 -7.03 -8.53
CA LYS A 82 14.64 -6.58 -7.36
C LYS A 82 15.12 -5.21 -6.87
N PHE A 83 16.42 -5.02 -6.71
CA PHE A 83 16.95 -3.72 -6.27
C PHE A 83 16.66 -2.60 -7.28
N LEU A 84 16.70 -2.90 -8.58
CA LEU A 84 16.33 -1.95 -9.63
C LEU A 84 14.84 -1.56 -9.55
N TYR A 85 13.94 -2.51 -9.36
CA TYR A 85 12.52 -2.20 -9.14
C TYR A 85 12.29 -1.36 -7.86
N GLU A 86 12.99 -1.67 -6.78
CA GLU A 86 12.91 -0.89 -5.54
C GLU A 86 13.45 0.54 -5.73
N GLN A 87 14.46 0.75 -6.59
CA GLN A 87 15.00 2.07 -6.94
C GLN A 87 13.98 2.96 -7.64
N ILE A 88 12.96 2.40 -8.28
CA ILE A 88 11.84 3.16 -8.86
C ILE A 88 10.59 3.13 -7.98
N GLY A 89 10.65 2.53 -6.79
CA GLY A 89 9.54 2.52 -5.82
C GLY A 89 8.49 1.44 -6.05
N ILE A 90 8.84 0.38 -6.79
CA ILE A 90 8.06 -0.86 -6.94
C ILE A 90 8.64 -1.90 -5.99
N THR A 91 7.82 -2.41 -5.06
CA THR A 91 8.25 -3.33 -3.99
C THR A 91 7.67 -4.73 -4.14
N LEU A 92 7.13 -5.03 -5.33
CA LEU A 92 6.59 -6.35 -5.65
C LEU A 92 7.73 -7.35 -5.92
N PRO A 93 7.47 -8.66 -5.78
CA PRO A 93 8.36 -9.69 -6.32
C PRO A 93 8.63 -9.45 -7.81
N VAL A 94 9.84 -9.79 -8.27
CA VAL A 94 10.35 -9.48 -9.62
C VAL A 94 9.37 -9.88 -10.71
N TRP A 95 8.83 -11.10 -10.65
CA TRP A 95 7.83 -11.60 -11.60
C TRP A 95 6.61 -10.66 -11.71
N HIS A 96 5.97 -10.33 -10.60
CA HIS A 96 4.83 -9.41 -10.59
C HIS A 96 5.21 -7.97 -10.90
N ALA A 97 6.46 -7.57 -10.65
CA ALA A 97 6.94 -6.25 -11.06
C ALA A 97 7.04 -6.17 -12.59
N HIS A 98 7.49 -7.22 -13.29
CA HIS A 98 7.44 -7.29 -14.75
C HIS A 98 6.00 -7.21 -15.26
N GLN A 99 5.10 -8.04 -14.70
CA GLN A 99 3.67 -8.02 -15.04
C GLN A 99 3.07 -6.62 -14.82
N LEU A 100 3.42 -5.94 -13.74
CA LEU A 100 2.94 -4.59 -13.47
C LEU A 100 3.41 -3.58 -14.53
N ILE A 101 4.67 -3.65 -14.96
CA ILE A 101 5.19 -2.76 -16.00
C ILE A 101 4.48 -3.04 -17.34
N ALA A 102 4.28 -4.31 -17.69
CA ALA A 102 3.53 -4.69 -18.89
C ALA A 102 2.09 -4.17 -18.83
N PHE A 103 1.39 -4.34 -17.70
CA PHE A 103 0.05 -3.81 -17.47
C PHE A 103 -0.02 -2.29 -17.58
N ILE A 104 0.97 -1.58 -17.01
CA ILE A 104 1.06 -0.11 -17.09
C ILE A 104 1.20 0.33 -18.54
N ALA A 105 2.02 -0.37 -19.34
CA ALA A 105 2.19 -0.08 -20.76
C ALA A 105 0.91 -0.39 -21.56
N ASP A 106 0.33 -1.58 -21.37
CA ASP A 106 -0.89 -2.04 -22.07
C ASP A 106 -2.08 -1.08 -21.82
N LYS A 107 -2.32 -0.71 -20.57
CA LYS A 107 -3.42 0.19 -20.21
C LYS A 107 -3.07 1.68 -20.30
N ASN A 108 -1.88 2.02 -20.80
CA ASN A 108 -1.37 3.39 -20.92
C ASN A 108 -1.51 4.20 -19.61
N ILE A 109 -1.10 3.61 -18.49
CA ILE A 109 -1.25 4.18 -17.16
C ILE A 109 -0.12 5.18 -16.90
N GLY A 110 -0.49 6.43 -16.64
CA GLY A 110 0.48 7.48 -16.30
C GLY A 110 1.13 7.28 -14.93
N SER A 111 2.35 7.79 -14.77
CA SER A 111 3.09 7.73 -13.49
C SER A 111 2.41 8.46 -12.33
N TYR A 112 1.49 9.38 -12.61
CA TYR A 112 0.72 10.15 -11.63
C TYR A 112 -0.71 9.60 -11.42
N ASP A 113 -1.04 8.42 -11.96
CA ASP A 113 -2.34 7.79 -11.72
C ASP A 113 -2.51 7.51 -10.22
N VAL A 114 -3.55 8.10 -9.63
CA VAL A 114 -3.83 8.03 -8.19
C VAL A 114 -4.06 6.58 -7.74
N ARG A 115 -4.61 5.72 -8.60
CA ARG A 115 -4.89 4.31 -8.31
C ARG A 115 -3.59 3.52 -8.26
N LEU A 116 -2.68 3.74 -9.23
CA LEU A 116 -1.34 3.14 -9.23
C LEU A 116 -0.53 3.57 -8.01
N MET A 117 -0.56 4.87 -7.69
CA MET A 117 0.12 5.41 -6.51
C MET A 117 -0.39 4.74 -5.23
N SER A 118 -1.71 4.64 -5.07
CA SER A 118 -2.36 3.99 -3.92
C SER A 118 -2.05 2.50 -3.86
N PHE A 119 -2.04 1.81 -5.01
CA PHE A 119 -1.66 0.41 -5.13
C PHE A 119 -0.26 0.15 -4.59
N LEU A 120 0.72 0.89 -5.11
CA LEU A 120 2.10 0.70 -4.69
C LEU A 120 2.34 1.08 -3.22
N LYS A 121 1.49 1.93 -2.61
CA LYS A 121 1.60 2.29 -1.18
C LYS A 121 1.20 1.16 -0.24
N ASN A 122 0.34 0.25 -0.69
CA ASN A 122 -0.31 -0.73 0.16
C ASN A 122 -0.06 -2.18 -0.29
N PRO A 123 1.22 -2.62 -0.44
CA PRO A 123 1.54 -3.96 -0.95
C PRO A 123 1.03 -5.09 -0.03
N SER A 124 0.81 -4.81 1.26
CA SER A 124 0.32 -5.80 2.24
C SER A 124 -1.14 -6.22 2.03
N LEU A 125 -1.90 -5.49 1.20
CA LEU A 125 -3.28 -5.79 0.85
C LEU A 125 -3.40 -6.86 -0.25
N TYR A 126 -2.28 -7.30 -0.81
CA TYR A 126 -2.23 -8.23 -1.92
C TYR A 126 -1.47 -9.48 -1.54
N ARG A 127 -1.72 -10.54 -2.31
CA ARG A 127 -0.97 -11.79 -2.25
C ARG A 127 -0.24 -11.97 -3.57
N CYS A 128 1.04 -12.25 -3.46
CA CYS A 128 1.93 -12.50 -4.56
C CYS A 128 2.44 -13.93 -4.39
N GLU A 129 1.71 -14.89 -4.95
CA GLU A 129 2.13 -16.28 -5.04
C GLU A 129 2.94 -16.44 -6.33
N GLU A 130 3.79 -17.47 -6.42
CA GLU A 130 4.81 -17.59 -7.48
C GLU A 130 4.25 -17.35 -8.90
N ASN A 131 3.02 -17.77 -9.18
CA ASN A 131 2.38 -17.65 -10.49
C ASN A 131 1.02 -16.93 -10.44
N HIS A 132 0.65 -16.34 -9.31
CA HIS A 132 -0.69 -15.80 -9.14
C HIS A 132 -0.69 -14.56 -8.26
N PHE A 133 -1.15 -13.45 -8.83
CA PHE A 133 -1.41 -12.23 -8.10
C PHE A 133 -2.88 -12.23 -7.67
N SER A 134 -3.17 -11.99 -6.38
CA SER A 134 -4.56 -11.83 -5.94
C SER A 134 -4.78 -10.76 -4.89
N VAL A 135 -6.00 -10.24 -4.87
CA VAL A 135 -6.44 -9.24 -3.90
C VAL A 135 -6.92 -9.90 -2.61
N ASP A 136 -6.34 -9.53 -1.46
CA ASP A 136 -6.79 -10.03 -0.16
C ASP A 136 -8.06 -9.29 0.29
N ALA A 137 -9.21 -9.73 -0.25
CA ALA A 137 -10.52 -9.17 0.06
C ALA A 137 -10.85 -9.21 1.57
N LYS A 138 -10.33 -10.21 2.30
CA LYS A 138 -10.51 -10.33 3.75
C LYS A 138 -9.77 -9.22 4.48
N LYS A 139 -8.50 -8.96 4.12
CA LYS A 139 -7.72 -7.83 4.69
C LYS A 139 -8.37 -6.48 4.39
N ILE A 140 -8.82 -6.25 3.15
CA ILE A 140 -9.48 -4.98 2.78
C ILE A 140 -10.77 -4.79 3.58
N LYS A 141 -11.61 -5.82 3.67
CA LYS A 141 -12.84 -5.78 4.48
C LYS A 141 -12.54 -5.48 5.95
N ASN A 142 -11.56 -6.19 6.52
CA ASN A 142 -11.16 -5.98 7.90
C ASN A 142 -10.63 -4.56 8.13
N PHE A 143 -9.82 -4.03 7.21
CA PHE A 143 -9.33 -2.65 7.27
C PHE A 143 -10.48 -1.64 7.34
N HIS A 144 -11.49 -1.78 6.48
CA HIS A 144 -12.65 -0.89 6.48
C HIS A 144 -13.47 -1.01 7.78
N ILE A 145 -13.69 -2.23 8.29
CA ILE A 145 -14.41 -2.46 9.55
C ILE A 145 -13.66 -1.80 10.71
N VAL A 146 -12.36 -2.09 10.86
CA VAL A 146 -11.54 -1.54 11.96
C VAL A 146 -11.48 -0.02 11.86
N SER A 147 -11.30 0.53 10.67
CA SER A 147 -11.28 1.98 10.45
C SER A 147 -12.61 2.64 10.81
N GLY A 148 -13.74 2.04 10.43
CA GLY A 148 -15.07 2.54 10.75
C GLY A 148 -15.38 2.47 12.26
N VAL A 149 -15.02 1.36 12.91
CA VAL A 149 -15.16 1.20 14.36
C VAL A 149 -14.30 2.21 15.10
N PHE A 150 -13.03 2.36 14.73
CA PHE A 150 -12.13 3.35 15.32
C PHE A 150 -12.64 4.79 15.15
N TRP A 151 -13.16 5.13 13.98
CA TRP A 151 -13.78 6.43 13.74
C TRP A 151 -14.98 6.66 14.67
N LEU A 152 -15.90 5.71 14.78
CA LEU A 152 -17.06 5.81 15.67
C LEU A 152 -16.64 6.01 17.13
N PHE A 153 -15.70 5.19 17.63
CA PHE A 153 -15.16 5.34 18.98
C PHE A 153 -14.51 6.71 19.20
N SER A 154 -13.76 7.21 18.21
CA SER A 154 -13.11 8.52 18.30
C SER A 154 -14.11 9.67 18.41
N ILE A 155 -15.19 9.64 17.62
CA ILE A 155 -16.25 10.66 17.67
C ILE A 155 -16.98 10.62 19.01
N VAL A 156 -17.28 9.43 19.54
CA VAL A 156 -17.91 9.29 20.86
C VAL A 156 -17.03 9.85 21.96
N ILE A 157 -15.72 9.55 21.94
CA ILE A 157 -14.76 10.08 22.93
C ILE A 157 -14.71 11.61 22.85
N PHE A 158 -14.65 12.19 21.65
CA PHE A 158 -14.66 13.64 21.49
C PHE A 158 -15.96 14.27 21.99
N ALA A 159 -17.11 13.65 21.72
CA ALA A 159 -18.40 14.14 22.19
C ALA A 159 -18.50 14.11 23.73
N CYS A 160 -18.07 13.01 24.36
CA CYS A 160 -18.04 12.89 25.82
C CYS A 160 -17.07 13.91 26.45
N ALA A 161 -15.86 14.03 25.91
CA ALA A 161 -14.85 14.96 26.41
C ALA A 161 -15.31 16.42 26.25
N TRP A 162 -15.92 16.75 25.11
CA TRP A 162 -16.54 18.05 24.86
C TRP A 162 -17.62 18.33 25.91
N TRP A 163 -18.56 17.41 26.10
CA TRP A 163 -19.65 17.57 27.08
C TRP A 163 -19.13 17.85 28.48
N THR A 164 -18.18 17.04 28.99
CA THR A 164 -17.62 17.23 30.34
C THR A 164 -16.88 18.56 30.48
N THR A 165 -16.16 18.97 29.43
CA THR A 165 -15.37 20.21 29.44
C THR A 165 -16.27 21.43 29.44
N ILE A 166 -17.32 21.42 28.61
CA ILE A 166 -18.27 22.52 28.50
C ILE A 166 -19.08 22.70 29.79
N GLN A 167 -19.54 21.62 30.41
CA GLN A 167 -20.22 21.69 31.70
C GLN A 167 -19.33 22.34 32.78
N SER A 168 -18.05 21.95 32.86
CA SER A 168 -17.11 22.55 33.81
C SER A 168 -16.86 24.04 33.53
N LEU A 169 -16.70 24.43 32.26
CA LEU A 169 -16.40 25.81 31.87
C LEU A 169 -17.61 26.75 31.99
N LEU A 170 -18.82 26.23 31.77
CA LEU A 170 -20.06 26.96 32.01
C LEU A 170 -20.26 27.19 33.51
N ALA A 171 -20.01 26.18 34.34
CA ALA A 171 -20.06 26.31 35.80
C ALA A 171 -19.06 27.33 36.34
N SER A 172 -17.91 27.53 35.68
CA SER A 172 -16.92 28.55 36.04
C SER A 172 -17.17 29.93 35.40
N GLY A 173 -18.26 30.13 34.65
CA GLY A 173 -18.62 31.41 34.02
C GLY A 173 -17.74 31.83 32.83
N GLY A 174 -16.92 30.92 32.28
CA GLY A 174 -15.89 31.23 31.29
C GLY A 174 -16.36 31.18 29.83
N VAL A 175 -17.24 32.11 29.40
CA VAL A 175 -17.86 32.08 28.06
C VAL A 175 -16.83 32.03 26.91
N ASN A 176 -15.76 32.82 26.98
CA ASN A 176 -14.71 32.79 25.94
C ASN A 176 -13.98 31.44 25.87
N SER A 177 -13.78 30.79 27.02
CA SER A 177 -13.19 29.45 27.08
C SER A 177 -14.14 28.40 26.52
N VAL A 178 -15.45 28.48 26.80
CA VAL A 178 -16.48 27.59 26.24
C VAL A 178 -16.44 27.60 24.70
N ILE A 179 -16.38 28.79 24.10
CA ILE A 179 -16.29 28.95 22.64
C ILE A 179 -14.98 28.34 22.10
N ALA A 180 -13.84 28.69 22.70
CA ALA A 180 -12.54 28.22 22.25
C ALA A 180 -12.40 26.69 22.31
N PHE A 181 -12.81 26.07 23.41
CA PHE A 181 -12.76 24.61 23.57
C PHE A 181 -13.77 23.90 22.65
N SER A 182 -14.95 24.47 22.41
CA SER A 182 -15.90 23.92 21.44
C SER A 182 -15.33 23.88 20.02
N LEU A 183 -14.71 24.98 19.59
CA LEU A 183 -14.04 25.03 18.28
C LEU A 183 -12.89 24.03 18.19
N PHE A 184 -12.09 23.89 19.26
CA PHE A 184 -11.01 22.90 19.30
C PHE A 184 -11.52 21.47 19.11
N TYR A 185 -12.55 21.05 19.84
CA TYR A 185 -13.14 19.71 19.71
C TYR A 185 -13.78 19.50 18.33
N PHE A 186 -14.44 20.52 17.78
CA PHE A 186 -15.03 20.46 16.45
C PHE A 186 -13.97 20.28 15.36
N ILE A 187 -12.91 21.09 15.38
CA ILE A 187 -11.78 20.98 14.44
C ILE A 187 -11.10 19.61 14.58
N SER A 188 -10.91 19.13 15.81
CA SER A 188 -10.31 17.81 16.06
C SER A 188 -11.15 16.67 15.45
N ALA A 189 -12.48 16.73 15.59
CA ALA A 189 -13.38 15.76 14.98
C ALA A 189 -13.34 15.80 13.45
N ILE A 190 -13.25 17.00 12.84
CA ILE A 190 -13.08 17.16 11.39
C ILE A 190 -11.77 16.55 10.93
N VAL A 191 -10.65 16.85 11.62
CA VAL A 191 -9.33 16.33 11.26
C VAL A 191 -9.30 14.80 11.33
N VAL A 192 -9.84 14.20 12.40
CA VAL A 192 -9.90 12.73 12.53
C VAL A 192 -10.80 12.12 11.46
N THR A 193 -11.95 12.73 11.17
CA THR A 193 -12.84 12.24 10.11
C THR A 193 -12.17 12.32 8.74
N GLY A 194 -11.53 13.45 8.42
CA GLY A 194 -10.80 13.63 7.16
C GLY A 194 -9.64 12.64 7.02
N PHE A 195 -8.92 12.37 8.11
CA PHE A 195 -7.87 11.35 8.12
C PHE A 195 -8.42 9.96 7.79
N ILE A 196 -9.51 9.54 8.44
CA ILE A 196 -10.12 8.23 8.19
C ILE A 196 -10.66 8.13 6.76
N LEU A 197 -11.36 9.16 6.27
CA LEU A 197 -11.86 9.19 4.90
C LEU A 197 -10.73 9.10 3.87
N SER A 198 -9.61 9.79 4.12
CA SER A 198 -8.42 9.71 3.27
C SER A 198 -7.85 8.29 3.22
N GLN A 199 -7.71 7.63 4.38
CA GLN A 199 -7.19 6.27 4.47
C GLN A 199 -8.12 5.23 3.81
N VAL A 200 -9.44 5.38 4.00
CA VAL A 200 -10.46 4.55 3.34
C VAL A 200 -10.45 4.77 1.83
N GLY A 201 -10.38 6.02 1.38
CA GLY A 201 -10.30 6.38 -0.03
C GLY A 201 -9.05 5.82 -0.69
N GLU A 202 -7.88 5.95 -0.06
CA GLU A 202 -6.62 5.40 -0.57
C GLU A 202 -6.69 3.88 -0.71
N THR A 203 -7.19 3.18 0.31
CA THR A 203 -7.38 1.72 0.29
C THR A 203 -8.35 1.28 -0.81
N TRP A 204 -9.42 2.04 -1.02
CA TRP A 204 -10.39 1.75 -2.08
C TRP A 204 -9.78 1.90 -3.48
N GLN A 205 -9.00 2.97 -3.73
CA GLN A 205 -8.30 3.16 -5.01
C GLN A 205 -7.25 2.07 -5.25
N SER A 206 -6.51 1.72 -4.19
CA SER A 206 -5.54 0.64 -4.14
C SER A 206 -6.18 -0.72 -4.48
N ALA A 207 -7.33 -1.04 -3.89
CA ALA A 207 -8.07 -2.27 -4.19
C ALA A 207 -8.62 -2.28 -5.62
N ARG A 208 -9.12 -1.14 -6.10
CA ARG A 208 -9.66 -1.01 -7.46
C ARG A 208 -8.59 -1.24 -8.53
N PHE A 209 -7.40 -0.67 -8.35
CA PHE A 209 -6.26 -0.92 -9.24
C PHE A 209 -5.89 -2.40 -9.23
N ALA A 210 -5.76 -2.98 -8.03
CA ALA A 210 -5.31 -4.35 -7.87
C ALA A 210 -6.25 -5.36 -8.53
N ARG A 211 -7.56 -5.15 -8.48
CA ARG A 211 -8.53 -6.01 -9.18
C ARG A 211 -8.44 -5.90 -10.69
N LEU A 212 -8.09 -4.72 -11.23
CA LEU A 212 -7.85 -4.58 -12.67
C LEU A 212 -6.57 -5.29 -13.08
N PHE A 213 -5.54 -5.17 -12.25
CA PHE A 213 -4.26 -5.84 -12.46
C PHE A 213 -4.39 -7.37 -12.35
N GLU A 214 -5.10 -7.87 -11.33
CA GLU A 214 -5.42 -9.30 -11.13
C GLU A 214 -6.10 -9.90 -12.36
N ARG A 215 -7.18 -9.28 -12.84
CA ARG A 215 -7.88 -9.73 -14.07
C ARG A 215 -6.98 -9.73 -15.29
N TRP A 216 -6.17 -8.69 -15.45
CA TRP A 216 -5.24 -8.63 -16.56
C TRP A 216 -4.19 -9.74 -16.49
N CYS A 217 -3.69 -10.07 -15.29
CA CYS A 217 -2.79 -11.21 -15.10
C CYS A 217 -3.46 -12.55 -15.41
N GLU A 218 -4.74 -12.73 -15.07
CA GLU A 218 -5.51 -13.93 -15.41
C GLU A 218 -5.70 -14.06 -16.93
N GLU A 219 -6.10 -12.97 -17.60
CA GLU A 219 -6.28 -12.91 -19.06
C GLU A 219 -4.97 -13.24 -19.80
N GLU A 220 -3.85 -12.65 -19.38
CA GLU A 220 -2.54 -12.88 -20.01
C GLU A 220 -2.06 -14.34 -19.83
N ALA A 221 -2.32 -14.93 -18.66
CA ALA A 221 -1.98 -16.33 -18.40
C ALA A 221 -2.81 -17.31 -19.26
N GLU A 222 -4.08 -16.99 -19.52
CA GLU A 222 -4.92 -17.77 -20.43
C GLU A 222 -4.42 -17.70 -21.87
N VAL A 223 -3.98 -16.52 -22.33
CA VAL A 223 -3.41 -16.32 -23.67
C VAL A 223 -2.12 -17.13 -23.83
N GLU A 224 -1.17 -17.03 -22.89
CA GLU A 224 0.07 -17.81 -22.95
C GLU A 224 -0.19 -19.34 -22.96
N SER A 225 -1.16 -19.80 -22.16
CA SER A 225 -1.56 -21.20 -22.13
C SER A 225 -2.18 -21.65 -23.46
N GLY A 226 -3.02 -20.82 -24.06
CA GLY A 226 -3.65 -21.08 -25.35
C GLY A 226 -2.64 -21.15 -26.49
N GLU A 227 -1.71 -20.20 -26.55
CA GLU A 227 -0.64 -20.18 -27.55
C GLU A 227 0.27 -21.41 -27.43
N ARG A 228 0.66 -21.81 -26.21
CA ARG A 228 1.44 -23.05 -26.00
C ARG A 228 0.68 -24.30 -26.44
N ALA A 229 -0.62 -24.37 -26.19
CA ALA A 229 -1.44 -25.51 -26.62
C ALA A 229 -1.56 -25.59 -28.14
N VAL A 230 -1.69 -24.45 -28.82
CA VAL A 230 -1.70 -24.37 -30.29
C VAL A 230 -0.35 -24.78 -30.88
N LEU A 231 0.76 -24.29 -30.30
CA LEU A 231 2.10 -24.67 -30.74
C LEU A 231 2.36 -26.17 -30.55
N ALA A 232 2.01 -26.74 -29.40
CA ALA A 232 2.15 -28.18 -29.14
C ALA A 232 1.27 -29.05 -30.06
N ALA A 233 0.08 -28.55 -30.47
CA ALA A 233 -0.77 -29.25 -31.43
C ALA A 233 -0.29 -29.12 -32.89
N SER A 234 0.63 -28.19 -33.16
CA SER A 234 1.19 -27.94 -34.50
C SER A 234 2.55 -28.61 -34.74
N GLU A 235 3.15 -29.24 -33.72
CA GLU A 235 4.33 -30.08 -33.89
C GLU A 235 3.92 -31.39 -34.61
N PRO A 236 4.50 -31.72 -35.78
CA PRO A 236 4.23 -33.00 -36.43
C PRO A 236 4.79 -34.13 -35.57
N GLU A 237 4.01 -35.19 -35.35
CA GLU A 237 4.54 -36.45 -34.83
C GLU A 237 5.69 -36.91 -35.73
N GLU A 238 6.94 -36.75 -35.28
CA GLU A 238 8.09 -37.40 -35.90
C GLU A 238 7.86 -38.92 -35.82
N GLN A 239 7.48 -39.51 -36.95
CA GLN A 239 7.45 -40.95 -37.13
C GLN A 239 8.83 -41.51 -36.80
N MET A 240 8.95 -42.19 -35.65
CA MET A 240 10.12 -42.97 -35.31
C MET A 240 10.41 -43.96 -36.45
N PRO A 241 11.66 -44.05 -36.95
CA PRO A 241 12.00 -45.00 -37.99
C PRO A 241 11.80 -46.43 -37.46
N GLN A 242 10.99 -47.21 -38.18
CA GLN A 242 10.86 -48.64 -37.94
C GLN A 242 12.24 -49.29 -38.05
N GLN A 243 12.72 -49.86 -36.95
CA GLN A 243 13.87 -50.75 -36.95
C GLN A 243 13.62 -51.92 -37.91
N GLU A 244 14.41 -51.99 -38.97
CA GLU A 244 14.53 -53.19 -39.80
C GLU A 244 14.99 -54.36 -38.93
N VAL A 245 14.09 -55.33 -38.76
CA VAL A 245 14.42 -56.63 -38.17
C VAL A 245 15.07 -57.47 -39.27
N PHE A 246 16.40 -57.53 -39.26
CA PHE A 246 17.15 -58.54 -40.01
C PHE A 246 16.83 -59.94 -39.46
N LYS A 247 16.33 -60.82 -40.33
CA LYS A 247 16.46 -62.29 -40.25
C LYS A 247 16.70 -62.85 -41.63
#